data_AF-A0A2R6HV55-F1
#
_entry.id   AF-A0A2R6HV55-F1
#
_cell.length_a   1.000
_cell.length_b   1.000
_cell.length_c   1.000
_cell.angle_alpha   90.00
_cell.angle_beta   90.00
_cell.angle_gamma   90.00
#
_symmetry.space_group_name_H-M   'P 1'
#
loop_
_entity.id
_entity.type
_entity.pdbx_description
1 polymer ?
#
loop_
_entity_poly.entity_id
_entity_poly.type
_entity_poly.pdbx_seq_one_letter_code
_entity_poly.pdbx_strand_id
1 'polypeptide(L)'
;YTAFTDPVVRATVEATGPSPPPWASIAFQAHMLGFLLGVVAGGLLLAQRNRRPALDRVFLGTFLLGTVQALWLLVWVDDETFVLYRAAGVALVSLLSVLVAATAGGSRRPIPRPLSVLPRRPTRRQLAAVWLAALLVGSTAGVAGIVYEGETVGLSVGIVVVAAVVLAVPALPPLLPDSAVESPVSRRRSAVVAVTVAAFLVAAPAVPAGLVVVDDTGVEGSESVEVRGYDVAYGENVTSERTTLVDIGNDTEAVNASGVVVASADREIWTLGAREEGLAFSGNETVVVGGLGWRETVEADRTGWEVVGNDSAYAVDLTHDGETTRSYRSSPSRADARIDGREFAVAPTTDGFEVRVLQNGSVAGSAPVPATDESATAGGVVLENRVVDGTERVVVVADDTEVQVAERETYD
;
A
#
# COMPACT_ATOMS: atom_id res chain seq x y z
N TYR A 1 -17.44 -17.77 -15.78
CA TYR A 1 -17.75 -16.94 -16.96
C TYR A 1 -16.84 -15.73 -16.99
N THR A 2 -16.90 -14.86 -15.98
CA THR A 2 -16.04 -13.66 -15.87
C THR A 2 -14.54 -13.94 -15.97
N ALA A 3 -14.01 -14.99 -15.30
CA ALA A 3 -12.60 -15.36 -15.41
C ALA A 3 -12.14 -15.77 -16.84
N PHE A 4 -13.06 -16.09 -17.75
CA PHE A 4 -12.76 -16.40 -19.15
C PHE A 4 -12.93 -15.19 -20.07
N THR A 5 -13.92 -14.35 -19.82
CA THR A 5 -14.18 -13.14 -20.61
C THR A 5 -13.28 -11.98 -20.23
N ASP A 6 -12.78 -11.99 -18.99
CA ASP A 6 -11.97 -10.94 -18.38
C ASP A 6 -10.89 -11.60 -17.49
N PRO A 7 -9.84 -12.17 -18.11
CA PRO A 7 -8.87 -13.01 -17.43
C PRO A 7 -7.86 -12.22 -16.57
N VAL A 8 -7.67 -10.93 -16.87
CA VAL A 8 -6.75 -10.01 -16.19
C VAL A 8 -7.46 -8.69 -15.99
N VAL A 9 -7.70 -8.31 -14.73
CA VAL A 9 -8.33 -7.04 -14.37
C VAL A 9 -7.26 -6.10 -13.85
N ARG A 10 -7.32 -4.84 -14.28
CA ARG A 10 -6.48 -3.76 -13.75
C ARG A 10 -7.37 -2.74 -13.08
N ALA A 11 -6.95 -2.25 -11.92
CA ALA A 11 -7.63 -1.20 -11.20
C ALA A 11 -6.59 -0.29 -10.53
N THR A 12 -6.81 1.01 -10.58
CA THR A 12 -6.02 2.00 -9.84
C THR A 12 -6.76 2.39 -8.56
N VAL A 13 -6.09 3.10 -7.65
CA VAL A 13 -6.75 3.70 -6.48
C VAL A 13 -7.71 4.79 -6.96
N GLU A 14 -9.02 4.62 -6.74
CA GLU A 14 -10.03 5.63 -7.11
C GLU A 14 -10.10 6.76 -6.06
N ALA A 15 -10.40 7.97 -6.51
CA ALA A 15 -10.38 9.22 -5.74
C ALA A 15 -11.57 9.39 -4.76
N THR A 16 -12.07 8.32 -4.16
CA THR A 16 -13.12 8.41 -3.13
C THR A 16 -12.76 7.49 -1.97
N GLY A 17 -11.95 8.03 -1.07
CA GLY A 17 -11.42 7.33 0.10
C GLY A 17 -10.39 6.24 -0.24
N PRO A 18 -9.30 6.12 0.53
CA PRO A 18 -8.26 5.15 0.23
C PRO A 18 -8.73 3.76 0.66
N SER A 19 -9.38 3.06 -0.26
CA SER A 19 -9.51 1.61 -0.16
C SER A 19 -8.88 0.99 -1.41
N PRO A 20 -7.92 0.05 -1.25
CA PRO A 20 -7.54 -0.77 -2.39
C PRO A 20 -8.82 -1.44 -2.90
N PRO A 21 -8.89 -1.81 -4.19
CA PRO A 21 -10.06 -2.49 -4.73
C PRO A 21 -10.53 -3.58 -3.76
N PRO A 22 -11.84 -3.78 -3.51
CA PRO A 22 -12.33 -4.60 -2.39
C PRO A 22 -11.79 -6.04 -2.33
N TRP A 23 -11.24 -6.54 -3.44
CA TRP A 23 -10.58 -7.83 -3.55
C TRP A 23 -9.09 -7.83 -3.19
N ALA A 24 -8.41 -6.69 -3.25
CA ALA A 24 -6.99 -6.53 -2.93
C ALA A 24 -6.72 -6.39 -1.42
N SER A 25 -7.72 -5.98 -0.62
CA SER A 25 -7.63 -5.95 0.85
C SER A 25 -7.78 -7.33 1.52
N ILE A 26 -8.07 -8.37 0.75
CA ILE A 26 -8.24 -9.73 1.29
C ILE A 26 -6.85 -10.37 1.43
N ALA A 27 -6.46 -10.72 2.65
CA ALA A 27 -5.20 -11.41 2.97
C ALA A 27 -5.14 -12.85 2.41
N PHE A 28 -5.16 -12.99 1.08
CA PHE A 28 -5.25 -14.25 0.36
C PHE A 28 -4.13 -15.22 0.74
N GLN A 29 -2.90 -14.74 0.90
CA GLN A 29 -1.75 -15.56 1.26
C GLN A 29 -1.95 -16.24 2.62
N ALA A 30 -2.44 -15.52 3.63
CA ALA A 30 -2.71 -16.06 4.96
C ALA A 30 -3.84 -17.10 4.93
N HIS A 31 -4.93 -16.82 4.22
CA HIS A 31 -6.04 -17.76 4.05
C HIS A 31 -5.60 -19.05 3.32
N MET A 32 -4.80 -18.90 2.26
CA MET A 32 -4.25 -20.02 1.50
C MET A 32 -3.29 -20.87 2.36
N LEU A 33 -2.43 -20.24 3.16
CA LEU A 33 -1.56 -20.96 4.09
C LEU A 33 -2.36 -21.76 5.12
N GLY A 34 -3.33 -21.12 5.79
CA GLY A 34 -4.20 -21.80 6.77
C GLY A 34 -4.95 -22.98 6.15
N PHE A 35 -5.48 -22.80 4.93
CA PHE A 35 -6.11 -23.87 4.17
C PHE A 35 -5.16 -25.04 3.90
N LEU A 36 -3.95 -24.78 3.40
CA LEU A 36 -2.98 -25.82 3.06
C LEU A 36 -2.49 -26.58 4.30
N LEU A 37 -2.26 -25.88 5.43
CA LEU A 37 -1.95 -26.52 6.71
C LEU A 37 -3.09 -27.43 7.18
N GLY A 38 -4.34 -26.96 7.06
CA GLY A 38 -5.53 -27.76 7.34
C GLY A 38 -5.63 -29.02 6.47
N VAL A 39 -5.30 -28.92 5.18
CA VAL A 39 -5.25 -30.08 4.26
C VAL A 39 -4.19 -31.08 4.71
N VAL A 40 -2.99 -30.63 5.07
CA VAL A 40 -1.92 -31.53 5.56
C VAL A 40 -2.38 -32.24 6.83
N ALA A 41 -2.90 -31.50 7.81
CA ALA A 41 -3.41 -32.07 9.07
C ALA A 41 -4.56 -33.06 8.83
N GLY A 42 -5.53 -32.72 7.99
CA GLY A 42 -6.64 -33.60 7.62
C GLY A 42 -6.18 -34.84 6.87
N GLY A 43 -5.21 -34.69 5.96
CA GLY A 43 -4.58 -35.78 5.23
C GLY A 43 -3.85 -36.77 6.15
N LEU A 44 -3.11 -36.25 7.14
CA LEU A 44 -2.45 -37.05 8.17
C LEU A 44 -3.45 -37.77 9.08
N LEU A 45 -4.50 -37.09 9.52
CA LEU A 45 -5.57 -37.70 10.32
C LEU A 45 -6.26 -38.84 9.56
N LEU A 46 -6.61 -38.63 8.29
CA LEU A 46 -7.16 -39.69 7.43
C LEU A 46 -6.17 -40.85 7.25
N ALA A 47 -4.87 -40.57 7.24
CA ALA A 47 -3.83 -41.60 7.10
C ALA A 47 -3.76 -42.46 8.35
N GLN A 48 -3.74 -41.84 9.53
CA GLN A 48 -3.78 -42.50 10.83
C GLN A 48 -5.05 -43.34 11.00
N ARG A 49 -6.19 -42.83 10.53
CA ARG A 49 -7.49 -43.51 10.61
C ARG A 49 -7.72 -44.55 9.50
N ASN A 50 -6.75 -44.74 8.59
CA ASN A 50 -6.88 -45.62 7.41
C ASN A 50 -8.15 -45.39 6.57
N ARG A 51 -8.70 -44.16 6.56
CA ARG A 51 -9.90 -43.81 5.78
C ARG A 51 -9.50 -43.23 4.42
N ARG A 52 -10.36 -43.44 3.41
CA ARG A 52 -10.21 -42.89 2.06
C ARG A 52 -11.55 -42.37 1.56
N PRO A 53 -11.77 -41.05 1.61
CA PRO A 53 -12.94 -40.45 0.99
C PRO A 53 -12.90 -40.59 -0.54
N ALA A 54 -14.06 -40.49 -1.17
CA ALA A 54 -14.19 -40.53 -2.62
C ALA A 54 -13.54 -39.27 -3.24
N LEU A 55 -12.72 -39.46 -4.29
CA LEU A 55 -11.86 -38.42 -4.86
C LEU A 55 -12.68 -37.29 -5.50
N ASP A 56 -13.74 -37.65 -6.20
CA ASP A 56 -14.72 -36.74 -6.83
C ASP A 56 -15.38 -35.80 -5.81
N ARG A 57 -15.78 -36.34 -4.65
CA ARG A 57 -16.40 -35.55 -3.58
C ARG A 57 -15.43 -34.59 -2.93
N VAL A 58 -14.19 -35.03 -2.66
CA VAL A 58 -13.16 -34.16 -2.10
C VAL A 58 -12.78 -33.08 -3.11
N PHE A 59 -12.57 -33.45 -4.37
CA PHE A 59 -12.26 -32.50 -5.43
C PHE A 59 -13.34 -31.41 -5.54
N LEU A 60 -14.61 -31.82 -5.68
CA LEU A 60 -15.72 -30.87 -5.84
C LEU A 60 -15.89 -30.00 -4.59
N GLY A 61 -15.85 -30.61 -3.40
CA GLY A 61 -15.97 -29.88 -2.14
C GLY A 61 -14.85 -28.87 -1.95
N THR A 62 -13.61 -29.24 -2.25
CA THR A 62 -12.46 -28.34 -2.18
C THR A 62 -12.54 -27.23 -3.23
N PHE A 63 -12.93 -27.54 -4.46
CA PHE A 63 -13.04 -26.54 -5.52
C PHE A 63 -14.10 -25.48 -5.19
N LEU A 64 -15.27 -25.92 -4.72
CA LEU A 64 -16.35 -25.02 -4.31
C LEU A 64 -15.92 -24.18 -3.10
N LEU A 65 -15.35 -24.82 -2.08
CA LEU A 65 -14.86 -24.11 -0.89
C LEU A 65 -13.79 -23.08 -1.25
N GLY A 66 -12.79 -23.45 -2.05
CA GLY A 66 -11.72 -22.55 -2.46
C GLY A 66 -12.22 -21.39 -3.32
N THR A 67 -13.25 -21.62 -4.14
CA THR A 67 -13.89 -20.56 -4.92
C THR A 67 -14.65 -19.58 -4.02
N VAL A 68 -15.45 -20.10 -3.08
CA VAL A 68 -16.25 -19.29 -2.13
C VAL A 68 -15.34 -18.52 -1.16
N GLN A 69 -14.25 -19.14 -0.70
CA GLN A 69 -13.25 -18.52 0.18
C GLN A 69 -12.23 -17.66 -0.59
N ALA A 70 -12.52 -17.34 -1.86
CA ALA A 70 -11.72 -16.46 -2.68
C ALA A 70 -10.22 -16.85 -2.82
N LEU A 71 -9.90 -18.16 -2.75
CA LEU A 71 -8.53 -18.67 -2.96
C LEU A 71 -8.02 -18.51 -4.41
N TRP A 72 -8.80 -17.85 -5.27
CA TRP A 72 -8.44 -17.51 -6.64
C TRP A 72 -7.92 -16.07 -6.76
N LEU A 73 -7.88 -15.29 -5.69
CA LEU A 73 -7.41 -13.89 -5.69
C LEU A 73 -5.88 -13.80 -5.80
N LEU A 74 -5.38 -14.03 -7.01
CA LEU A 74 -3.98 -13.81 -7.35
C LEU A 74 -3.79 -12.36 -7.78
N VAL A 75 -3.33 -11.52 -6.84
CA VAL A 75 -3.14 -10.09 -7.00
C VAL A 75 -1.65 -9.76 -7.08
N TRP A 76 -1.32 -8.80 -7.94
CA TRP A 76 -0.02 -8.17 -8.02
C TRP A 76 -0.18 -6.66 -7.99
N VAL A 77 0.82 -5.95 -7.50
CA VAL A 77 0.88 -4.48 -7.49
C VAL A 77 2.01 -4.05 -8.40
N ASP A 78 1.70 -3.18 -9.34
CA ASP A 78 2.64 -2.57 -10.29
C ASP A 78 2.44 -1.06 -10.21
N ASP A 79 3.32 -0.37 -9.48
CA ASP A 79 3.19 1.05 -9.16
C ASP A 79 1.81 1.37 -8.53
N GLU A 80 1.01 2.25 -9.12
CA GLU A 80 -0.35 2.58 -8.65
C GLU A 80 -1.45 1.59 -9.13
N THR A 81 -1.08 0.55 -9.87
CA THR A 81 -2.02 -0.37 -10.53
C THR A 81 -2.07 -1.74 -9.84
N PHE A 82 -3.24 -2.11 -9.34
CA PHE A 82 -3.53 -3.46 -8.90
C PHE A 82 -3.93 -4.34 -10.09
N VAL A 83 -3.24 -5.47 -10.26
CA VAL A 83 -3.51 -6.45 -11.31
C VAL A 83 -4.05 -7.75 -10.70
N LEU A 84 -5.26 -8.15 -11.09
CA LEU A 84 -5.90 -9.40 -10.66
C LEU A 84 -5.89 -10.44 -11.79
N TYR A 85 -5.17 -11.55 -11.57
CA TYR A 85 -5.04 -12.66 -12.51
C TYR A 85 -6.14 -13.72 -12.32
N ARG A 86 -7.38 -13.39 -12.68
CA ARG A 86 -8.57 -14.24 -12.44
C ARG A 86 -8.43 -15.66 -13.00
N ALA A 87 -8.01 -15.78 -14.26
CA ALA A 87 -7.90 -17.08 -14.93
C ALA A 87 -6.82 -17.96 -14.27
N ALA A 88 -5.67 -17.37 -13.95
CA ALA A 88 -4.58 -18.06 -13.26
C ALA A 88 -4.99 -18.50 -11.85
N GLY A 89 -5.72 -17.64 -11.13
CA GLY A 89 -6.28 -17.97 -9.81
C GLY A 89 -7.26 -19.16 -9.83
N VAL A 90 -8.18 -19.20 -10.80
CA VAL A 90 -9.10 -20.34 -10.95
C VAL A 90 -8.36 -21.62 -11.34
N ALA A 91 -7.34 -21.51 -12.19
CA ALA A 91 -6.47 -22.64 -12.53
C ALA A 91 -5.72 -23.16 -11.29
N LEU A 92 -5.21 -22.27 -10.45
CA LEU A 92 -4.57 -22.60 -9.18
C LEU A 92 -5.53 -23.36 -8.24
N VAL A 93 -6.75 -22.87 -8.03
CA VAL A 93 -7.76 -23.54 -7.19
C VAL A 93 -8.11 -24.93 -7.75
N SER A 94 -8.19 -25.07 -9.07
CA SER A 94 -8.43 -26.36 -9.72
C SER A 94 -7.30 -27.35 -9.45
N LEU A 95 -6.04 -26.92 -9.63
CA LEU A 95 -4.86 -27.73 -9.37
C LEU A 95 -4.75 -28.12 -7.88
N LEU A 96 -4.99 -27.18 -6.98
CA LEU A 96 -5.05 -27.44 -5.54
C LEU A 96 -6.13 -28.47 -5.21
N SER A 97 -7.31 -28.37 -5.81
CA SER A 97 -8.41 -29.34 -5.58
C SER A 97 -8.02 -30.76 -5.98
N VAL A 98 -7.27 -30.92 -7.08
CA VAL A 98 -6.70 -32.23 -7.48
C VAL A 98 -5.70 -32.73 -6.44
N LEU A 99 -4.80 -31.87 -5.97
CA LEU A 99 -3.79 -32.22 -4.96
C LEU A 99 -4.42 -32.60 -3.62
N VAL A 100 -5.46 -31.89 -3.18
CA VAL A 100 -6.20 -32.18 -1.94
C VAL A 100 -6.94 -33.51 -2.06
N ALA A 101 -7.63 -33.76 -3.17
CA ALA A 101 -8.27 -35.05 -3.43
C ALA A 101 -7.25 -36.20 -3.42
N ALA A 102 -6.10 -36.01 -4.08
CA ALA A 102 -5.02 -37.00 -4.08
C ALA A 102 -4.41 -37.21 -2.68
N THR A 103 -4.33 -36.17 -1.86
CA THR A 103 -3.82 -36.23 -0.48
C THR A 103 -4.79 -36.99 0.44
N ALA A 104 -6.09 -36.71 0.32
CA ALA A 104 -7.12 -37.30 1.17
C ALA A 104 -7.48 -38.74 0.76
N GLY A 105 -7.76 -38.98 -0.53
CA GLY A 105 -8.29 -40.24 -1.04
C GLY A 105 -7.30 -41.06 -1.89
N GLY A 106 -6.10 -40.55 -2.13
CA GLY A 106 -5.12 -41.18 -3.02
C GLY A 106 -4.75 -42.61 -2.63
N SER A 107 -4.57 -43.46 -3.63
CA SER A 107 -4.16 -44.85 -3.42
C SER A 107 -2.72 -44.94 -2.88
N ARG A 108 -2.44 -45.94 -2.03
CA ARG A 108 -1.06 -46.29 -1.63
C ARG A 108 -0.26 -46.97 -2.74
N ARG A 109 -0.85 -47.16 -3.94
CA ARG A 109 -0.14 -47.76 -5.08
C ARG A 109 1.02 -46.85 -5.51
N PRO A 110 2.09 -47.44 -6.07
CA PRO A 110 3.18 -46.67 -6.66
C PRO A 110 2.68 -45.72 -7.75
N ILE A 111 3.37 -44.59 -7.91
CA ILE A 111 3.16 -43.72 -9.07
C ILE A 111 3.50 -44.52 -10.35
N PRO A 112 2.62 -44.53 -11.37
CA PRO A 112 2.89 -45.19 -12.63
C PRO A 112 4.15 -44.61 -13.28
N ARG A 113 4.84 -45.40 -14.10
CA ARG A 113 6.08 -45.00 -14.76
C ARG A 113 5.79 -44.65 -16.22
N PRO A 114 5.30 -43.45 -16.55
CA PRO A 114 4.86 -43.12 -17.90
C PRO A 114 6.00 -43.20 -18.92
N LEU A 115 7.24 -42.92 -18.51
CA LEU A 115 8.44 -43.01 -19.35
C LEU A 115 8.96 -44.45 -19.54
N SER A 116 8.26 -45.46 -19.02
CA SER A 116 8.69 -46.86 -19.15
C SER A 116 8.58 -47.43 -20.57
N VAL A 117 7.81 -46.76 -21.44
CA VAL A 117 7.64 -47.12 -22.87
C VAL A 117 8.74 -46.56 -23.78
N LEU A 118 9.67 -45.74 -23.29
CA LEU A 118 10.74 -45.14 -24.09
C LEU A 118 12.00 -46.03 -24.17
N PRO A 119 12.61 -46.19 -25.36
CA PRO A 119 13.77 -47.08 -25.58
C PRO A 119 15.06 -46.60 -24.91
N ARG A 120 15.21 -45.29 -24.67
CA ARG A 120 16.33 -44.68 -23.91
C ARG A 120 15.80 -43.88 -22.74
N ARG A 121 15.41 -44.58 -21.68
CA ARG A 121 14.81 -43.97 -20.49
C ARG A 121 15.88 -43.29 -19.62
N PRO A 122 15.72 -42.01 -19.24
CA PRO A 122 16.53 -41.41 -18.19
C PRO A 122 16.22 -42.10 -16.86
N THR A 123 17.25 -42.36 -16.06
CA THR A 123 17.09 -42.93 -14.71
C THR A 123 16.45 -41.89 -13.78
N ARG A 124 15.83 -42.34 -12.68
CA ARG A 124 15.25 -41.42 -11.67
C ARG A 124 16.30 -40.47 -11.08
N ARG A 125 17.55 -40.95 -10.95
CA ARG A 125 18.70 -40.14 -10.52
C ARG A 125 19.08 -39.10 -11.55
N GLN A 126 19.06 -39.44 -12.84
CA GLN A 126 19.31 -38.47 -13.92
C GLN A 126 18.22 -37.40 -13.98
N LEU A 127 16.94 -37.77 -13.83
CA LEU A 127 15.85 -36.80 -13.78
C LEU A 127 15.95 -35.87 -12.56
N ALA A 128 16.28 -36.43 -11.38
CA ALA A 128 16.51 -35.64 -10.18
C ALA A 128 17.71 -34.69 -10.33
N ALA A 129 18.83 -35.17 -10.90
CA ALA A 129 20.01 -34.35 -11.14
C ALA A 129 19.73 -33.22 -12.16
N VAL A 130 19.00 -33.50 -13.24
CA VAL A 130 18.57 -32.48 -14.22
C VAL A 130 17.67 -31.44 -13.57
N TRP A 131 16.73 -31.86 -12.72
CA TRP A 131 15.85 -30.94 -11.98
C TRP A 131 16.64 -30.04 -11.04
N LEU A 132 17.56 -30.60 -10.25
CA LEU A 132 18.42 -29.81 -9.35
C LEU A 132 19.34 -28.86 -10.11
N ALA A 133 19.88 -29.29 -11.27
CA ALA A 133 20.67 -28.41 -12.13
C ALA A 133 19.83 -27.26 -12.69
N ALA A 134 18.59 -27.53 -13.11
CA ALA A 134 17.66 -26.50 -13.57
C ALA A 134 17.29 -25.53 -12.45
N LEU A 135 17.05 -26.02 -11.23
CA LEU A 135 16.79 -25.18 -10.06
C LEU A 135 18.00 -24.31 -9.73
N LEU A 136 19.21 -24.86 -9.74
CA LEU A 136 20.44 -24.11 -9.48
C LEU A 136 20.63 -22.99 -10.51
N VAL A 137 20.50 -23.31 -11.82
CA VAL A 137 20.61 -22.31 -12.89
C VAL A 137 19.53 -21.24 -12.74
N GLY A 138 18.28 -21.64 -12.49
CA GLY A 138 17.16 -20.72 -12.32
C GLY A 138 17.32 -19.81 -11.10
N SER A 139 17.71 -20.35 -9.95
CA SER A 139 17.94 -19.57 -8.73
C SER A 139 19.13 -18.62 -8.88
N THR A 140 20.23 -19.08 -9.51
CA THR A 140 21.39 -18.21 -9.79
C THR A 140 21.04 -17.09 -10.75
N ALA A 141 20.27 -17.37 -11.81
CA ALA A 141 19.79 -16.33 -12.73
C ALA A 141 18.84 -15.35 -12.02
N GLY A 142 17.92 -15.83 -11.19
CA GLY A 142 17.01 -14.99 -10.40
C GLY A 142 17.77 -14.08 -9.42
N VAL A 143 18.74 -14.63 -8.68
CA VAL A 143 19.62 -13.85 -7.80
C VAL A 143 20.44 -12.83 -8.59
N ALA A 144 20.97 -13.20 -9.76
CA ALA A 144 21.70 -12.25 -10.62
C ALA A 144 20.80 -11.12 -11.14
N GLY A 145 19.53 -11.41 -11.46
CA GLY A 145 18.53 -10.40 -11.83
C GLY A 145 18.27 -9.41 -10.69
N ILE A 146 17.99 -9.92 -9.48
CA ILE A 146 17.80 -9.10 -8.28
C ILE A 146 19.02 -8.19 -8.02
N VAL A 147 20.23 -8.75 -8.09
CA VAL A 147 21.47 -7.99 -7.89
C VAL A 147 21.68 -6.93 -8.98
N TYR A 148 21.24 -7.20 -10.22
CA TYR A 148 21.36 -6.26 -11.33
C TYR A 148 20.38 -5.09 -11.22
N GLU A 149 19.16 -5.34 -10.75
CA GLU A 149 18.13 -4.31 -10.52
C GLU A 149 18.46 -3.38 -9.35
N GLY A 150 19.39 -3.76 -8.47
CA GLY A 150 19.92 -2.88 -7.43
C GLY A 150 19.05 -2.74 -6.17
N GLU A 151 17.88 -3.40 -6.13
CA GLU A 151 16.99 -3.46 -4.97
C GLU A 151 17.43 -4.54 -3.95
N THR A 152 17.08 -4.31 -2.67
CA THR A 152 16.83 -5.31 -1.60
C THR A 152 17.48 -6.69 -1.69
N VAL A 153 18.81 -6.73 -1.74
CA VAL A 153 19.55 -7.97 -2.04
C VAL A 153 19.34 -9.06 -0.97
N GLY A 154 19.06 -8.72 0.30
CA GLY A 154 18.98 -9.72 1.37
C GLY A 154 17.73 -10.61 1.33
N LEU A 155 16.55 -9.97 1.33
CA LEU A 155 15.27 -10.66 1.50
C LEU A 155 14.81 -11.36 0.21
N SER A 156 14.94 -10.68 -0.92
CA SER A 156 14.56 -11.19 -2.24
C SER A 156 15.41 -12.42 -2.61
N VAL A 157 16.73 -12.37 -2.34
CA VAL A 157 17.61 -13.54 -2.47
C VAL A 157 17.22 -14.63 -1.48
N GLY A 158 16.89 -14.28 -0.23
CA GLY A 158 16.39 -15.21 0.77
C GLY A 158 15.15 -16.00 0.29
N ILE A 159 14.16 -15.32 -0.30
CA ILE A 159 12.96 -15.94 -0.88
C ILE A 159 13.33 -16.90 -2.01
N VAL A 160 14.19 -16.49 -2.94
CA VAL A 160 14.65 -17.33 -4.06
C VAL A 160 15.37 -18.59 -3.55
N VAL A 161 16.24 -18.45 -2.54
CA VAL A 161 16.95 -19.56 -1.92
C VAL A 161 15.98 -20.52 -1.22
N VAL A 162 15.05 -20.01 -0.41
CA VAL A 162 14.03 -20.82 0.26
C VAL A 162 13.17 -21.56 -0.76
N ALA A 163 12.72 -20.88 -1.81
CA ALA A 163 11.94 -21.49 -2.89
C ALA A 163 12.72 -22.61 -3.59
N ALA A 164 14.00 -22.39 -3.90
CA ALA A 164 14.87 -23.39 -4.52
C ALA A 164 15.06 -24.63 -3.62
N VAL A 165 15.27 -24.43 -2.31
CA VAL A 165 15.40 -25.51 -1.32
C VAL A 165 14.10 -26.32 -1.22
N VAL A 166 12.96 -25.64 -1.14
CA VAL A 166 11.63 -26.28 -1.05
C VAL A 166 11.33 -27.06 -2.34
N LEU A 167 11.63 -26.49 -3.52
CA LEU A 167 11.44 -27.16 -4.81
C LEU A 167 12.44 -28.30 -5.06
N ALA A 168 13.54 -28.38 -4.31
CA ALA A 168 14.49 -29.49 -4.38
C ALA A 168 13.98 -30.76 -3.65
N VAL A 169 13.04 -30.61 -2.70
CA VAL A 169 12.50 -31.72 -1.88
C VAL A 169 12.04 -32.94 -2.71
N PRO A 170 11.29 -32.78 -3.82
CA PRO A 170 10.87 -33.92 -4.66
C PRO A 170 12.01 -34.68 -5.33
N ALA A 171 13.20 -34.07 -5.48
CA ALA A 171 14.38 -34.68 -6.09
C ALA A 171 15.27 -35.44 -5.09
N LEU A 172 15.02 -35.33 -3.78
CA LEU A 172 15.81 -36.03 -2.75
C LEU A 172 15.61 -37.55 -2.75
N PRO A 173 14.39 -38.11 -2.84
CA PRO A 173 14.18 -39.57 -2.72
C PRO A 173 14.98 -40.43 -3.72
N PRO A 174 15.13 -40.05 -5.00
CA PRO A 174 15.97 -40.80 -5.94
C PRO A 174 17.48 -40.76 -5.66
N LEU A 175 17.95 -39.73 -4.95
CA LEU A 175 19.37 -39.46 -4.70
C LEU A 175 19.86 -40.04 -3.37
N LEU A 176 18.95 -40.21 -2.41
CA LEU A 176 19.24 -40.82 -1.12
C LEU A 176 19.39 -42.35 -1.23
N PRO A 177 20.16 -42.98 -0.33
CA PRO A 177 20.25 -44.44 -0.26
C PRO A 177 18.89 -45.06 0.09
N ASP A 178 18.63 -46.28 -0.42
CA ASP A 178 17.34 -46.97 -0.24
C ASP A 178 16.99 -47.26 1.24
N SER A 179 18.00 -47.24 2.13
CA SER A 179 17.81 -47.36 3.59
C SER A 179 17.19 -46.11 4.22
N ALA A 180 17.32 -44.94 3.59
CA ALA A 180 16.81 -43.67 4.10
C ALA A 180 15.38 -43.37 3.63
N VAL A 181 14.93 -43.95 2.50
CA VAL A 181 13.60 -43.68 1.94
C VAL A 181 12.94 -44.95 1.42
N GLU A 182 11.77 -45.28 1.97
CA GLU A 182 10.95 -46.39 1.49
C GLU A 182 10.52 -46.19 0.02
N SER A 183 11.04 -47.06 -0.86
CA SER A 183 10.70 -47.14 -2.27
C SER A 183 9.85 -48.40 -2.52
N PRO A 184 8.75 -48.31 -3.29
CA PRO A 184 8.30 -47.17 -4.09
C PRO A 184 7.43 -46.17 -3.32
N VAL A 185 7.63 -44.87 -3.61
CA VAL A 185 6.80 -43.77 -3.08
C VAL A 185 5.35 -43.90 -3.60
N SER A 186 4.39 -43.89 -2.67
CA SER A 186 2.97 -43.95 -3.01
C SER A 186 2.44 -42.62 -3.55
N ARG A 187 1.41 -42.68 -4.41
CA ARG A 187 0.73 -41.47 -4.94
C ARG A 187 0.30 -40.50 -3.84
N ARG A 188 -0.21 -41.05 -2.74
CA ARG A 188 -0.65 -40.27 -1.57
C ARG A 188 0.50 -39.54 -0.87
N ARG A 189 1.64 -40.21 -0.66
CA ARG A 189 2.82 -39.59 -0.02
C ARG A 189 3.38 -38.46 -0.88
N SER A 190 3.41 -38.64 -2.20
CA SER A 190 3.81 -37.58 -3.12
C SER A 190 2.84 -36.40 -3.15
N ALA A 191 1.53 -36.64 -3.05
CA ALA A 191 0.54 -35.57 -2.97
C ALA A 191 0.69 -34.75 -1.68
N VAL A 192 0.92 -35.40 -0.53
CA VAL A 192 1.20 -34.71 0.74
C VAL A 192 2.45 -33.83 0.62
N VAL A 193 3.55 -34.38 0.08
CA VAL A 193 4.79 -33.61 -0.13
C VAL A 193 4.55 -32.42 -1.06
N ALA A 194 3.78 -32.59 -2.14
CA ALA A 194 3.45 -31.50 -3.06
C ALA A 194 2.63 -30.39 -2.38
N VAL A 195 1.64 -30.74 -1.55
CA VAL A 195 0.85 -29.76 -0.78
C VAL A 195 1.72 -29.04 0.25
N THR A 196 2.61 -29.76 0.94
CA THR A 196 3.54 -29.15 1.90
C THR A 196 4.51 -28.20 1.20
N VAL A 197 5.07 -28.60 0.06
CA VAL A 197 5.92 -27.74 -0.78
C VAL A 197 5.15 -26.47 -1.21
N ALA A 198 3.91 -26.63 -1.68
CA ALA A 198 3.07 -25.48 -2.03
C ALA A 198 2.83 -24.56 -0.83
N ALA A 199 2.56 -25.10 0.37
CA ALA A 199 2.36 -24.30 1.59
C ALA A 199 3.59 -23.46 1.95
N PHE A 200 4.79 -24.05 1.86
CA PHE A 200 6.04 -23.32 2.11
C PHE A 200 6.31 -22.25 1.05
N LEU A 201 6.03 -22.53 -0.23
CA LEU A 201 6.18 -21.53 -1.30
C LEU A 201 5.22 -20.35 -1.16
N VAL A 202 4.02 -20.59 -0.64
CA VAL A 202 3.04 -19.52 -0.35
C VAL A 202 3.45 -18.72 0.88
N ALA A 203 4.00 -19.37 1.91
CA ALA A 203 4.43 -18.71 3.13
C ALA A 203 5.67 -17.82 2.93
N ALA A 204 6.60 -18.23 2.06
CA ALA A 204 7.89 -17.55 1.87
C ALA A 204 7.78 -16.04 1.56
N PRO A 205 6.94 -15.57 0.61
CA PRO A 205 6.74 -14.14 0.36
C PRO A 205 5.83 -13.45 1.39
N ALA A 206 5.04 -14.20 2.17
CA ALA A 206 4.06 -13.63 3.11
C ALA A 206 4.69 -13.21 4.46
N VAL A 207 5.76 -13.89 4.89
CA VAL A 207 6.43 -13.61 6.18
C VAL A 207 7.06 -12.21 6.24
N PRO A 208 7.77 -11.73 5.21
CA PRO A 208 8.35 -10.39 5.22
C PRO A 208 7.31 -9.26 5.18
N ALA A 209 6.23 -9.46 4.42
CA ALA A 209 5.19 -8.45 4.22
C ALA A 209 4.33 -8.19 5.46
N GLY A 210 4.31 -9.11 6.43
CA GLY A 210 3.54 -8.97 7.68
C GLY A 210 4.32 -8.36 8.85
N LEU A 211 5.48 -7.76 8.59
CA LEU A 211 6.33 -7.10 9.60
C LEU A 211 6.48 -5.61 9.26
N VAL A 212 5.36 -4.92 9.00
CA VAL A 212 5.35 -3.48 8.75
C VAL A 212 5.05 -2.80 10.08
N VAL A 213 5.90 -1.87 10.49
CA VAL A 213 5.61 -0.95 11.59
C VAL A 213 5.19 0.36 10.94
N VAL A 214 4.07 0.90 11.39
CA VAL A 214 3.61 2.24 11.02
C VAL A 214 3.72 3.11 12.27
N ASP A 215 4.45 4.22 12.16
CA ASP A 215 4.55 5.24 13.21
C ASP A 215 3.39 6.26 13.13
N ASP A 216 3.15 6.99 14.23
CA ASP A 216 2.02 7.92 14.42
C ASP A 216 2.03 9.08 13.40
N THR A 217 1.32 8.95 12.26
CA THR A 217 1.26 9.86 11.09
C THR A 217 2.58 10.30 10.43
N GLY A 218 3.68 10.47 11.18
CA GLY A 218 4.99 10.88 10.69
C GLY A 218 5.05 12.30 10.11
N VAL A 219 3.99 13.10 10.24
CA VAL A 219 3.96 14.44 9.62
C VAL A 219 4.58 15.46 10.57
N GLU A 220 5.87 15.75 10.36
CA GLU A 220 6.60 16.74 11.16
C GLU A 220 5.98 18.13 11.00
N GLY A 221 5.65 18.76 12.13
CA GLY A 221 5.20 20.17 12.17
C GLY A 221 3.72 20.41 11.91
N SER A 222 2.91 19.35 11.74
CA SER A 222 1.44 19.45 11.66
C SER A 222 0.76 19.03 12.96
N GLU A 223 -0.38 19.63 13.28
CA GLU A 223 -1.27 19.13 14.33
C GLU A 223 -2.23 18.08 13.76
N SER A 224 -2.48 16.99 14.49
CA SER A 224 -3.35 15.90 14.08
C SER A 224 -4.68 15.89 14.83
N VAL A 225 -5.69 15.28 14.23
CA VAL A 225 -6.98 14.93 14.85
C VAL A 225 -7.02 13.41 15.04
N GLU A 226 -7.20 12.96 16.27
CA GLU A 226 -7.34 11.53 16.58
C GLU A 226 -8.83 11.10 16.53
N VAL A 227 -9.13 10.11 15.70
CA VAL A 227 -10.47 9.53 15.55
C VAL A 227 -10.42 8.02 15.79
N ARG A 228 -10.68 7.60 17.03
CA ARG A 228 -10.72 6.18 17.45
C ARG A 228 -9.45 5.39 17.09
N GLY A 229 -8.29 6.01 17.31
CA GLY A 229 -6.97 5.46 17.00
C GLY A 229 -6.59 5.53 15.52
N TYR A 230 -7.24 6.39 14.74
CA TYR A 230 -6.71 6.92 13.49
C TYR A 230 -6.24 8.34 13.74
N ASP A 231 -5.04 8.66 13.30
CA ASP A 231 -4.51 10.02 13.29
C ASP A 231 -4.67 10.60 11.89
N VAL A 232 -5.29 11.78 11.82
CA VAL A 232 -5.53 12.50 10.57
C VAL A 232 -4.80 13.84 10.62
N ALA A 233 -3.92 14.11 9.65
CA ALA A 233 -3.12 15.33 9.60
C ALA A 233 -2.84 15.74 8.15
N TYR A 234 -2.70 17.03 7.88
CA TYR A 234 -2.24 17.52 6.57
C TYR A 234 -0.72 17.68 6.56
N GLY A 235 -0.07 17.23 5.48
CA GLY A 235 1.35 17.46 5.27
C GLY A 235 1.70 17.67 3.80
N GLU A 236 2.74 18.46 3.56
CA GLU A 236 3.36 18.64 2.24
C GLU A 236 4.59 17.74 2.10
N ASN A 237 4.77 17.14 0.92
CA ASN A 237 5.93 16.30 0.60
C ASN A 237 6.16 15.20 1.66
N VAL A 238 5.06 14.60 2.15
CA VAL A 238 5.10 13.52 3.13
C VAL A 238 5.50 12.22 2.46
N THR A 239 6.40 11.49 3.11
CA THR A 239 6.83 10.16 2.69
C THR A 239 6.05 9.11 3.47
N SER A 240 5.52 8.08 2.78
CA SER A 240 5.00 6.90 3.45
C SER A 240 6.13 6.12 4.13
N GLU A 241 6.38 6.36 5.41
CA GLU A 241 7.28 5.51 6.20
C GLU A 241 6.59 4.17 6.53
N ARG A 242 6.52 3.26 5.54
CA ARG A 242 6.30 1.84 5.83
C ARG A 242 7.61 1.24 6.30
N THR A 243 8.01 1.53 7.53
CA THR A 243 9.22 0.95 8.11
C THR A 243 8.98 -0.53 8.38
N THR A 244 9.57 -1.41 7.58
CA THR A 244 9.57 -2.83 7.89
C THR A 244 10.48 -3.11 9.10
N LEU A 245 10.06 -3.98 10.02
CA LEU A 245 10.79 -4.38 11.24
C LEU A 245 12.17 -5.02 10.95
N VAL A 246 12.39 -5.40 9.69
CA VAL A 246 13.68 -5.78 9.10
C VAL A 246 14.01 -4.69 8.10
N ASP A 247 15.20 -4.09 8.18
CA ASP A 247 15.68 -3.16 7.14
C ASP A 247 15.91 -3.95 5.84
N ILE A 248 14.96 -3.89 4.92
CA ILE A 248 14.98 -4.63 3.65
C ILE A 248 15.76 -3.85 2.58
N GLY A 249 16.24 -2.62 2.85
CA GLY A 249 16.86 -1.75 1.85
C GLY A 249 15.96 -1.46 0.64
N ASN A 250 14.63 -1.66 0.80
CA ASN A 250 13.66 -1.17 -0.16
C ASN A 250 13.35 0.21 0.35
N ASP A 251 14.09 1.18 -0.17
CA ASP A 251 13.52 2.50 -0.36
C ASP A 251 12.39 2.28 -1.38
N THR A 252 11.28 1.67 -0.95
CA THR A 252 10.04 1.60 -1.72
C THR A 252 9.82 3.04 -2.11
N GLU A 253 9.96 3.38 -3.40
CA GLU A 253 10.06 4.77 -3.86
C GLU A 253 9.09 5.61 -3.05
N ALA A 254 9.66 6.43 -2.16
CA ALA A 254 8.91 7.26 -1.27
C ALA A 254 8.02 8.12 -2.16
N VAL A 255 6.74 7.78 -2.28
CA VAL A 255 5.81 8.59 -3.02
C VAL A 255 5.61 9.82 -2.16
N ASN A 256 6.41 10.85 -2.46
CA ASN A 256 6.25 12.18 -1.90
C ASN A 256 4.90 12.69 -2.38
N ALA A 257 3.96 12.75 -1.45
CA ALA A 257 2.62 13.25 -1.71
C ALA A 257 2.32 14.42 -0.78
N SER A 258 1.46 15.32 -1.21
CA SER A 258 0.93 16.40 -0.37
C SER A 258 -0.58 16.23 -0.21
N GLY A 259 -1.09 16.41 1.00
CA GLY A 259 -2.51 16.28 1.29
C GLY A 259 -2.81 15.82 2.71
N VAL A 260 -4.05 15.38 2.93
CA VAL A 260 -4.51 14.88 4.22
C VAL A 260 -4.15 13.41 4.35
N VAL A 261 -3.27 13.09 5.29
CA VAL A 261 -2.82 11.74 5.63
C VAL A 261 -3.75 11.15 6.69
N VAL A 262 -4.03 9.87 6.55
CA VAL A 262 -4.68 9.04 7.57
C VAL A 262 -3.71 7.92 7.95
N ALA A 263 -3.35 7.85 9.23
CA ALA A 263 -2.52 6.78 9.75
C ALA A 263 -3.13 6.11 10.98
N SER A 264 -2.70 4.88 11.27
CA SER A 264 -3.02 4.17 12.51
C SER A 264 -1.90 3.16 12.78
N ALA A 265 -1.10 3.45 13.80
CA ALA A 265 0.01 2.57 14.20
C ALA A 265 -0.49 1.16 14.58
N ASP A 266 -1.56 1.10 15.41
CA ASP A 266 -2.19 -0.16 15.83
C ASP A 266 -2.70 -1.04 14.68
N ARG A 267 -3.05 -0.42 13.55
CA ARG A 267 -3.65 -1.10 12.39
C ARG A 267 -2.70 -1.23 11.21
N GLU A 268 -1.48 -0.72 11.35
CA GLU A 268 -0.47 -0.69 10.29
C GLU A 268 -1.01 -0.05 8.99
N ILE A 269 -1.79 1.03 9.14
CA ILE A 269 -2.37 1.78 8.01
C ILE A 269 -1.67 3.13 7.89
N TRP A 270 -1.20 3.45 6.68
CA TRP A 270 -0.83 4.80 6.26
C TRP A 270 -1.39 5.03 4.87
N THR A 271 -2.05 6.16 4.64
CA THR A 271 -2.63 6.49 3.34
C THR A 271 -2.98 7.97 3.20
N LEU A 272 -3.24 8.40 1.97
CA LEU A 272 -3.68 9.75 1.63
C LEU A 272 -5.21 9.77 1.49
N GLY A 273 -5.89 10.46 2.41
CA GLY A 273 -7.34 10.62 2.44
C GLY A 273 -7.86 11.65 1.44
N ALA A 274 -7.13 12.74 1.25
CA ALA A 274 -7.40 13.78 0.26
C ALA A 274 -6.08 14.33 -0.29
N ARG A 275 -6.05 14.73 -1.57
CA ARG A 275 -4.85 15.30 -2.20
C ARG A 275 -4.86 16.83 -2.10
N GLU A 276 -3.68 17.43 -2.08
CA GLU A 276 -3.53 18.89 -2.14
C GLU A 276 -4.23 19.50 -3.35
N GLU A 277 -4.16 18.87 -4.53
CA GLU A 277 -4.78 19.45 -5.74
C GLU A 277 -6.31 19.50 -5.66
N GLY A 278 -6.92 18.54 -4.96
CA GLY A 278 -8.35 18.55 -4.67
C GLY A 278 -8.71 19.72 -3.76
N LEU A 279 -8.00 19.84 -2.64
CA LEU A 279 -8.18 20.94 -1.68
C LEU A 279 -7.92 22.32 -2.29
N ALA A 280 -6.92 22.45 -3.15
CA ALA A 280 -6.62 23.70 -3.86
C ALA A 280 -7.70 24.07 -4.89
N PHE A 281 -8.44 23.09 -5.41
CA PHE A 281 -9.52 23.30 -6.36
C PHE A 281 -10.87 23.58 -5.68
N SER A 282 -11.31 22.71 -4.76
CA SER A 282 -12.63 22.77 -4.13
C SER A 282 -12.69 23.52 -2.80
N GLY A 283 -11.54 23.83 -2.20
CA GLY A 283 -11.45 24.49 -0.89
C GLY A 283 -11.83 23.61 0.30
N ASN A 284 -12.57 22.52 0.09
CA ASN A 284 -12.80 21.49 1.10
C ASN A 284 -12.78 20.08 0.51
N GLU A 285 -12.36 19.12 1.33
CA GLU A 285 -12.43 17.70 1.04
C GLU A 285 -12.93 16.93 2.28
N THR A 286 -13.64 15.82 2.06
CA THR A 286 -14.10 14.95 3.15
C THR A 286 -13.26 13.68 3.22
N VAL A 287 -12.59 13.48 4.35
CA VAL A 287 -11.81 12.27 4.62
C VAL A 287 -12.63 11.31 5.49
N VAL A 288 -12.76 10.07 5.05
CA VAL A 288 -13.54 9.04 5.75
C VAL A 288 -12.58 8.07 6.44
N VAL A 289 -12.75 7.91 7.76
CA VAL A 289 -12.03 6.91 8.56
C VAL A 289 -13.03 5.88 9.11
N GLY A 290 -12.58 4.65 9.34
CA GLY A 290 -13.54 3.62 9.77
C GLY A 290 -12.98 2.23 9.96
N GLY A 291 -13.86 1.35 10.42
CA GLY A 291 -13.55 -0.07 10.62
C GLY A 291 -14.78 -0.93 10.36
N LEU A 292 -14.72 -2.20 10.74
CA LEU A 292 -15.86 -3.10 10.58
C LEU A 292 -17.05 -2.60 11.43
N GLY A 293 -18.11 -2.16 10.76
CA GLY A 293 -19.37 -1.74 11.39
C GLY A 293 -19.48 -0.26 11.77
N TRP A 294 -18.49 0.57 11.47
CA TRP A 294 -18.53 2.02 11.78
C TRP A 294 -17.72 2.84 10.78
N ARG A 295 -18.10 4.12 10.62
CA ARG A 295 -17.40 5.13 9.83
C ARG A 295 -17.56 6.47 10.52
N GLU A 296 -16.53 7.30 10.48
CA GLU A 296 -16.54 8.70 10.90
C GLU A 296 -15.94 9.54 9.76
N THR A 297 -16.24 10.84 9.77
CA THR A 297 -15.76 11.80 8.77
C THR A 297 -14.94 12.88 9.44
N VAL A 298 -13.88 13.28 8.75
CA VAL A 298 -13.07 14.46 9.05
C VAL A 298 -13.17 15.38 7.85
N GLU A 299 -13.67 16.59 8.06
CA GLU A 299 -13.72 17.64 7.04
C GLU A 299 -12.36 18.33 7.01
N ALA A 300 -11.82 18.55 5.82
CA ALA A 300 -10.57 19.27 5.62
C ALA A 300 -10.85 20.52 4.81
N ASP A 301 -10.59 21.68 5.39
CA ASP A 301 -10.86 22.98 4.79
C ASP A 301 -9.54 23.70 4.51
N ARG A 302 -9.31 24.02 3.23
CA ARG A 302 -8.20 24.88 2.82
C ARG A 302 -8.67 26.33 2.81
N THR A 303 -7.82 27.17 3.37
CA THR A 303 -8.03 28.60 3.39
C THR A 303 -6.73 29.30 3.02
N GLY A 304 -6.73 30.16 2.01
CA GLY A 304 -5.50 30.83 1.58
C GLY A 304 -5.65 32.22 0.97
N TRP A 305 -4.49 32.82 0.69
CA TRP A 305 -4.30 34.08 -0.02
C TRP A 305 -3.29 33.87 -1.14
N GLU A 306 -3.70 34.16 -2.38
CA GLU A 306 -2.82 34.27 -3.53
C GLU A 306 -1.98 35.56 -3.40
N VAL A 307 -0.68 35.41 -3.19
CA VAL A 307 0.22 36.56 -2.96
C VAL A 307 0.74 37.09 -4.29
N VAL A 308 0.68 38.41 -4.49
CA VAL A 308 1.02 39.03 -5.79
C VAL A 308 2.48 38.74 -6.17
N GLY A 309 2.66 38.00 -7.26
CA GLY A 309 3.97 37.65 -7.83
C GLY A 309 4.64 36.42 -7.22
N ASN A 310 3.97 35.67 -6.33
CA ASN A 310 4.57 34.54 -5.61
C ASN A 310 3.55 33.45 -5.28
N ASP A 311 3.99 32.38 -4.62
CA ASP A 311 3.14 31.26 -4.19
C ASP A 311 2.09 31.70 -3.15
N SER A 312 1.00 30.95 -3.01
CA SER A 312 -0.03 31.24 -2.01
C SER A 312 0.47 31.05 -0.58
N ALA A 313 -0.03 31.87 0.34
CA ALA A 313 0.06 31.61 1.77
C ALA A 313 -1.26 31.01 2.25
N TYR A 314 -1.24 29.79 2.79
CA TYR A 314 -2.46 29.05 3.10
C TYR A 314 -2.34 28.24 4.39
N ALA A 315 -3.48 27.78 4.88
CA ALA A 315 -3.60 26.89 6.01
C ALA A 315 -4.69 25.85 5.74
N VAL A 316 -4.57 24.71 6.41
CA VAL A 316 -5.56 23.61 6.32
C VAL A 316 -6.05 23.30 7.73
N ASP A 317 -7.36 23.39 7.88
CA ASP A 317 -8.07 23.06 9.11
C ASP A 317 -8.74 21.70 8.97
N LEU A 318 -8.70 20.90 10.04
CA LEU A 318 -9.38 19.61 10.13
C LEU A 318 -10.48 19.70 11.17
N THR A 319 -11.69 19.31 10.79
CA THR A 319 -12.86 19.33 11.67
C THR A 319 -13.44 17.94 11.88
N HIS A 320 -13.60 17.57 13.15
CA HIS A 320 -14.24 16.32 13.56
C HIS A 320 -15.10 16.57 14.80
N ASP A 321 -16.33 16.03 14.82
CA ASP A 321 -17.29 16.20 15.92
C ASP A 321 -17.53 17.66 16.38
N GLY A 322 -17.35 18.61 15.46
CA GLY A 322 -17.51 20.05 15.70
C GLY A 322 -16.31 20.74 16.34
N GLU A 323 -15.22 20.02 16.58
CA GLU A 323 -13.93 20.58 16.99
C GLU A 323 -13.04 20.78 15.76
N THR A 324 -12.43 21.96 15.64
CA THR A 324 -11.55 22.33 14.51
C THR A 324 -10.12 22.48 15.00
N THR A 325 -9.18 21.86 14.28
CA THR A 325 -7.74 21.91 14.53
C THR A 325 -7.05 22.48 13.31
N ARG A 326 -6.21 23.52 13.48
CA ARG A 326 -5.35 24.03 12.41
C ARG A 326 -4.19 23.06 12.18
N SER A 327 -4.43 22.09 11.32
CA SER A 327 -3.48 21.01 11.06
C SER A 327 -2.22 21.49 10.37
N TYR A 328 -2.33 22.41 9.40
CA TYR A 328 -1.19 22.88 8.63
C TYR A 328 -1.17 24.39 8.42
N ARG A 329 0.03 24.95 8.33
CA ARG A 329 0.32 26.35 8.01
C ARG A 329 1.49 26.40 7.04
N SER A 330 1.27 26.94 5.85
CA SER A 330 2.34 27.11 4.86
C SER A 330 3.42 28.06 5.36
N SER A 331 4.57 28.03 4.68
CA SER A 331 5.57 29.09 4.85
C SER A 331 5.00 30.47 4.47
N PRO A 332 5.46 31.57 5.10
CA PRO A 332 5.08 32.92 4.69
C PRO A 332 5.47 33.20 3.24
N SER A 333 4.56 33.76 2.46
CA SER A 333 4.81 34.14 1.07
C SER A 333 4.97 35.66 0.93
N ARG A 334 5.94 36.09 0.14
CA ARG A 334 6.32 37.51 0.00
C ARG A 334 5.84 38.06 -1.34
N ALA A 335 5.09 39.16 -1.30
CA ALA A 335 4.66 39.88 -2.48
C ALA A 335 5.83 40.60 -3.17
N ASP A 336 5.80 40.67 -4.49
CA ASP A 336 6.75 41.45 -5.29
C ASP A 336 6.58 42.96 -5.12
N ALA A 337 5.41 43.37 -4.64
CA ALA A 337 5.06 44.75 -4.37
C ALA A 337 5.96 45.39 -3.30
N ARG A 338 6.36 46.65 -3.54
CA ARG A 338 7.17 47.45 -2.62
C ARG A 338 6.69 48.88 -2.58
N ILE A 339 6.64 49.46 -1.38
CA ILE A 339 6.34 50.89 -1.16
C ILE A 339 7.38 51.44 -0.18
N ASP A 340 8.03 52.56 -0.53
CA ASP A 340 9.06 53.22 0.31
C ASP A 340 10.18 52.29 0.84
N GLY A 341 10.57 51.30 0.02
CA GLY A 341 11.57 50.31 0.41
C GLY A 341 11.08 49.28 1.44
N ARG A 342 9.78 49.25 1.74
CA ARG A 342 9.13 48.20 2.53
C ARG A 342 8.67 47.06 1.61
N GLU A 343 8.75 45.85 2.12
CA GLU A 343 8.28 44.61 1.47
C GLU A 343 7.14 44.02 2.30
N PHE A 344 6.27 43.23 1.68
CA PHE A 344 5.08 42.68 2.33
C PHE A 344 5.05 41.17 2.20
N ALA A 345 4.75 40.46 3.28
CA ALA A 345 4.57 39.02 3.27
C ALA A 345 3.29 38.63 3.99
N VAL A 346 2.52 37.71 3.42
CA VAL A 346 1.35 37.10 4.05
C VAL A 346 1.80 35.83 4.76
N ALA A 347 1.40 35.67 6.02
CA ALA A 347 1.75 34.51 6.82
C ALA A 347 0.50 33.92 7.49
N PRO A 348 0.27 32.60 7.40
CA PRO A 348 -0.77 31.95 8.19
C PRO A 348 -0.41 31.98 9.68
N THR A 349 -1.42 32.19 10.53
CA THR A 349 -1.34 32.15 11.99
C THR A 349 -2.23 31.03 12.53
N THR A 350 -2.26 30.85 13.86
CA THR A 350 -3.08 29.82 14.51
C THR A 350 -4.57 29.98 14.20
N ASP A 351 -5.05 31.22 14.06
CA ASP A 351 -6.49 31.50 13.93
C ASP A 351 -6.82 32.36 12.68
N GLY A 352 -5.87 32.54 11.77
CA GLY A 352 -6.08 33.42 10.60
C GLY A 352 -4.81 33.66 9.81
N PHE A 353 -4.64 34.91 9.36
CA PHE A 353 -3.51 35.38 8.56
C PHE A 353 -3.04 36.74 9.06
N GLU A 354 -1.75 37.03 8.90
CA GLU A 354 -1.18 38.35 9.14
C GLU A 354 -0.39 38.83 7.92
N VAL A 355 -0.31 40.16 7.78
CA VAL A 355 0.62 40.81 6.86
C VAL A 355 1.82 41.30 7.64
N ARG A 356 3.00 40.81 7.29
CA ARG A 356 4.29 41.25 7.82
C ARG A 356 4.88 42.30 6.90
N VAL A 357 5.19 43.47 7.45
CA VAL A 357 5.89 44.56 6.77
C VAL A 357 7.36 44.43 7.10
N LEU A 358 8.19 44.22 6.07
CA LEU A 358 9.63 44.10 6.22
C LEU A 358 10.32 45.37 5.75
N GLN A 359 11.39 45.76 6.45
CA GLN A 359 12.28 46.84 6.06
C GLN A 359 13.72 46.38 6.27
N ASN A 360 14.57 46.55 5.26
CA ASN A 360 15.96 46.07 5.28
C ASN A 360 16.10 44.58 5.69
N GLY A 361 15.16 43.73 5.24
CA GLY A 361 15.16 42.29 5.51
C GLY A 361 14.69 41.87 6.91
N SER A 362 14.29 42.80 7.79
CA SER A 362 13.75 42.51 9.12
C SER A 362 12.28 42.92 9.22
N VAL A 363 11.49 42.24 10.05
CA VAL A 363 10.08 42.60 10.28
C VAL A 363 10.01 43.93 11.05
N ALA A 364 9.52 44.97 10.38
CA ALA A 364 9.33 46.31 10.94
C ALA A 364 7.97 46.45 11.65
N GLY A 365 7.00 45.60 11.31
CA GLY A 365 5.73 45.43 12.00
C GLY A 365 4.88 44.35 11.35
N SER A 366 3.86 43.86 12.05
CA SER A 366 2.83 43.00 11.48
C SER A 366 1.46 43.39 12.03
N ALA A 367 0.42 43.03 11.29
CA ALA A 367 -0.97 43.13 11.72
C ALA A 367 -1.76 41.96 11.11
N PRO A 368 -2.84 41.50 11.77
CA PRO A 368 -3.76 40.55 11.17
C PRO A 368 -4.30 41.10 9.85
N VAL A 369 -4.60 40.22 8.90
CA VAL A 369 -5.36 40.61 7.71
C VAL A 369 -6.70 41.18 8.20
N PRO A 370 -7.05 42.44 7.84
CA PRO A 370 -8.29 43.05 8.31
C PRO A 370 -9.51 42.26 7.87
N ALA A 371 -10.60 42.36 8.65
CA ALA A 371 -11.89 41.88 8.17
C ALA A 371 -12.32 42.65 6.91
N THR A 372 -13.29 42.10 6.19
CA THR A 372 -13.84 42.68 4.95
C THR A 372 -14.25 44.14 5.16
N ASP A 373 -13.78 45.03 4.28
CA ASP A 373 -13.99 46.49 4.32
C ASP A 373 -13.44 47.20 5.57
N GLU A 374 -12.54 46.56 6.31
CA GLU A 374 -11.81 47.14 7.42
C GLU A 374 -10.33 47.42 7.07
N SER A 375 -9.67 48.15 7.98
CA SER A 375 -8.26 48.53 7.84
C SER A 375 -7.47 48.28 9.12
N ALA A 376 -6.19 47.97 8.99
CA ALA A 376 -5.23 47.87 10.08
C ALA A 376 -3.97 48.66 9.76
N THR A 377 -3.11 48.91 10.76
CA THR A 377 -1.83 49.61 10.55
C THR A 377 -0.67 48.72 10.99
N ALA A 378 0.34 48.59 10.14
CA ALA A 378 1.56 47.85 10.44
C ALA A 378 2.76 48.53 9.78
N GLY A 379 3.91 48.59 10.46
CA GLY A 379 5.16 49.05 9.84
C GLY A 379 5.12 50.44 9.19
N GLY A 380 4.20 51.32 9.63
CA GLY A 380 4.01 52.66 9.09
C GLY A 380 3.21 52.74 7.78
N VAL A 381 2.48 51.67 7.43
CA VAL A 381 1.52 51.64 6.30
C VAL A 381 0.13 51.23 6.79
N VAL A 382 -0.90 51.57 6.01
CA VAL A 382 -2.27 51.11 6.23
C VAL A 382 -2.52 49.89 5.35
N LEU A 383 -3.06 48.83 5.96
CA LEU A 383 -3.54 47.63 5.28
C LEU A 383 -5.06 47.75 5.18
N GLU A 384 -5.63 47.57 4.00
CA GLU A 384 -7.07 47.56 3.78
C GLU A 384 -7.47 46.23 3.15
N ASN A 385 -8.55 45.63 3.63
CA ASN A 385 -9.18 44.48 2.96
C ASN A 385 -10.41 44.98 2.19
N ARG A 386 -10.37 44.92 0.87
CA ARG A 386 -11.44 45.42 0.00
C ARG A 386 -12.03 44.30 -0.82
N VAL A 387 -13.34 44.33 -1.05
CA VAL A 387 -13.99 43.42 -1.98
C VAL A 387 -14.02 44.03 -3.38
N VAL A 388 -13.41 43.34 -4.35
CA VAL A 388 -13.43 43.72 -5.76
C VAL A 388 -13.88 42.52 -6.59
N ASP A 389 -14.91 42.70 -7.40
CA ASP A 389 -15.52 41.65 -8.24
C ASP A 389 -15.97 40.40 -7.45
N GLY A 390 -16.29 40.57 -6.16
CA GLY A 390 -16.72 39.48 -5.27
C GLY A 390 -15.58 38.78 -4.52
N THR A 391 -14.32 39.16 -4.78
CA THR A 391 -13.14 38.58 -4.13
C THR A 391 -12.49 39.59 -3.19
N GLU A 392 -12.07 39.14 -2.01
CA GLU A 392 -11.33 39.96 -1.06
C GLU A 392 -9.88 40.19 -1.52
N ARG A 393 -9.40 41.43 -1.40
CA ARG A 393 -8.05 41.84 -1.77
C ARG A 393 -7.42 42.62 -0.64
N VAL A 394 -6.22 42.21 -0.25
CA VAL A 394 -5.40 43.00 0.68
C VAL A 394 -4.61 44.01 -0.12
N VAL A 395 -4.82 45.27 0.25
CA VAL A 395 -4.22 46.43 -0.37
C VAL A 395 -3.44 47.20 0.69
N VAL A 396 -2.24 47.63 0.33
CA VAL A 396 -1.39 48.46 1.19
C VAL A 396 -1.38 49.88 0.68
N VAL A 397 -1.67 50.81 1.58
CA VAL A 397 -1.72 52.24 1.33
C VAL A 397 -0.62 52.94 2.14
N ALA A 398 0.21 53.74 1.46
CA ALA A 398 1.13 54.68 2.09
C ALA A 398 1.10 56.00 1.33
N ASP A 399 0.79 57.10 2.05
CA ASP A 399 0.57 58.41 1.46
C ASP A 399 -0.43 58.35 0.28
N ASP A 400 0.00 58.73 -0.93
CA ASP A 400 -0.81 58.69 -2.16
C ASP A 400 -0.57 57.41 -3.00
N THR A 401 0.17 56.43 -2.47
CA THR A 401 0.50 55.19 -3.19
C THR A 401 -0.28 54.01 -2.62
N GLU A 402 -0.89 53.24 -3.51
CA GLU A 402 -1.65 52.05 -3.19
C GLU A 402 -1.14 50.86 -4.02
N VAL A 403 -0.98 49.70 -3.39
CA VAL A 403 -0.61 48.46 -4.10
C VAL A 403 -1.33 47.25 -3.52
N GLN A 404 -1.85 46.38 -4.38
CA GLN A 404 -2.36 45.08 -3.97
C GLN A 404 -1.19 44.16 -3.59
N VAL A 405 -1.33 43.47 -2.47
CA VAL A 405 -0.31 42.50 -2.00
C VAL A 405 -0.81 41.07 -2.03
N ALA A 406 -2.11 40.85 -1.91
CA ALA A 406 -2.71 39.53 -2.00
C ALA A 406 -4.18 39.57 -2.39
N GLU A 407 -4.68 38.46 -2.92
CA GLU A 407 -6.08 38.18 -3.23
C GLU A 407 -6.51 36.90 -2.50
N ARG A 408 -7.76 36.83 -2.07
CA ARG A 408 -8.29 35.64 -1.41
C ARG A 408 -8.32 34.48 -2.40
N GLU A 409 -7.84 33.29 -2.01
CA GLU A 409 -8.02 32.09 -2.84
C GLU A 409 -9.52 31.87 -3.10
N THR A 410 -9.84 31.44 -4.32
CA THR A 410 -11.20 31.09 -4.73
C THR A 410 -11.23 29.62 -5.15
N TYR A 411 -12.38 28.99 -4.95
CA TYR A 411 -12.55 27.54 -5.11
C TYR A 411 -13.84 27.27 -5.90
N ASP A 412 -13.86 26.15 -6.65
CA ASP A 412 -14.92 25.78 -7.61
C ASP A 412 -15.82 24.62 -7.14
#